data_AF-A0A8H4B2J2-F1
#
_entry.id   AF-A0A8H4B2J2-F1
#
_cell.length_a   1.000
_cell.length_b   1.000
_cell.length_c   1.000
_cell.angle_alpha   90.00
_cell.angle_beta   90.00
_cell.angle_gamma   90.00
#
_symmetry.space_group_name_H-M   'P 1'
#
loop_
_entity.id
_entity.type
_entity.pdbx_description
1 polymer ?
#
loop_
_entity_poly.entity_id
_entity_poly.type
_entity_poly.pdbx_seq_one_letter_code
_entity_poly.pdbx_strand_id
1 'polypeptide(L)'
;MCHAKPGQVTCLAPGCTRPIYIEESGVRHPYCGLTCARSYDDKFTHQNLVNGIAEYRNFLETRLKEEVHCKIPECKQSIYVDSSGRRHSYCSRSCARKEKTMDSTAVRLVDIDDGIMY
;
A
#
# COMPACT_ATOMS: atom_id res chain seq x y z
N MET A 1 -17.16 12.32 -6.13
CA MET A 1 -18.55 12.42 -6.63
C MET A 1 -18.65 13.68 -7.49
N CYS A 2 -19.08 13.56 -8.74
CA CYS A 2 -19.00 14.60 -9.78
C CYS A 2 -20.29 15.43 -9.91
N HIS A 3 -20.73 16.08 -8.83
CA HIS A 3 -21.94 16.92 -8.85
C HIS A 3 -21.60 18.42 -8.91
N ALA A 4 -22.40 19.17 -9.66
CA ALA A 4 -22.35 20.62 -9.64
C ALA A 4 -22.65 21.16 -8.22
N LYS A 5 -22.02 22.27 -7.84
CA LYS A 5 -22.32 22.93 -6.56
C LYS A 5 -23.77 23.45 -6.58
N PRO A 6 -24.45 23.57 -5.41
CA PRO A 6 -25.76 24.19 -5.32
C PRO A 6 -25.75 25.59 -5.97
N GLY A 7 -26.68 25.84 -6.89
CA GLY A 7 -26.77 27.12 -7.61
C GLY A 7 -25.78 27.31 -8.76
N GLN A 8 -24.89 26.36 -9.04
CA GLN A 8 -23.94 26.48 -10.15
C GLN A 8 -24.64 26.35 -11.51
N VAL A 9 -24.64 27.44 -12.29
CA VAL A 9 -25.22 27.45 -13.65
C VAL A 9 -24.16 27.48 -14.75
N THR A 10 -22.91 27.80 -14.41
CA THR A 10 -21.80 27.97 -15.36
C THR A 10 -20.74 26.90 -15.16
N CYS A 11 -20.06 26.53 -16.25
CA CYS A 11 -18.96 25.59 -16.25
C CYS A 11 -17.85 26.01 -15.27
N LEU A 12 -17.32 25.06 -14.49
CA LEU A 12 -16.22 25.31 -13.55
C LEU A 12 -14.84 25.39 -14.23
N ALA A 13 -14.73 25.06 -15.52
CA ALA A 13 -13.44 25.06 -16.21
C ALA A 13 -12.91 26.50 -16.38
N PRO A 14 -11.62 26.74 -16.09
CA PRO A 14 -11.05 28.08 -16.15
C PRO A 14 -11.12 28.63 -17.58
N GLY A 15 -11.70 29.83 -17.73
CA GLY A 15 -11.90 30.48 -19.03
C GLY A 15 -13.12 29.99 -19.82
N CYS A 16 -13.95 29.11 -19.27
CA CYS A 16 -15.19 28.67 -19.90
C CYS A 16 -16.41 29.41 -19.32
N THR A 17 -17.23 30.03 -20.17
CA THR A 17 -18.45 30.75 -19.79
C THR A 17 -19.74 29.99 -20.16
N ARG A 18 -19.61 28.77 -20.69
CA ARG A 18 -20.74 27.94 -21.12
C ARG A 18 -21.56 27.45 -19.92
N PRO A 19 -22.88 27.22 -20.10
CA PRO A 19 -23.70 26.65 -19.04
C PRO A 19 -23.27 25.22 -18.71
N ILE A 20 -23.56 24.79 -17.48
CA ILE A 20 -23.33 23.40 -17.07
C ILE A 20 -24.15 22.42 -17.91
N TYR A 21 -23.61 21.21 -18.10
CA TYR A 21 -24.37 20.13 -18.71
C TYR A 21 -25.36 19.55 -17.69
N ILE A 22 -26.62 19.42 -18.09
CA ILE A 22 -27.69 18.81 -17.31
C ILE A 22 -28.20 17.63 -18.14
N GLU A 23 -28.14 16.44 -17.57
CA GLU A 23 -28.70 15.24 -18.19
C GLU A 23 -30.23 15.30 -18.23
N GLU A 24 -30.83 14.48 -19.10
CA GLU A 24 -32.29 14.29 -19.13
C GLU A 24 -32.84 13.76 -17.79
N SER A 25 -32.01 13.04 -17.04
CA SER A 25 -32.28 12.56 -15.67
C SER A 25 -32.37 13.69 -14.63
N GLY A 26 -31.99 14.93 -15.01
CA GLY A 26 -31.89 16.07 -14.11
C GLY A 26 -30.55 16.16 -13.35
N VAL A 27 -29.62 15.23 -13.59
CA VAL A 27 -28.29 15.28 -12.97
C VAL A 27 -27.50 16.47 -13.52
N ARG A 28 -27.01 17.29 -12.59
CA ARG A 28 -26.23 18.51 -12.90
C ARG A 28 -24.74 18.23 -12.78
N HIS A 29 -24.01 18.44 -13.88
CA HIS A 29 -22.57 18.27 -13.94
C HIS A 29 -21.85 19.60 -13.66
N PRO A 30 -20.67 19.59 -13.02
CA PRO A 30 -19.91 20.82 -12.77
C PRO A 30 -19.29 21.45 -14.02
N TYR A 31 -19.36 20.77 -15.18
CA TYR A 31 -18.76 21.21 -16.43
C TYR A 31 -19.78 21.21 -17.57
N CYS A 32 -19.52 21.98 -18.63
CA CYS A 32 -20.38 22.05 -19.81
C CYS A 32 -20.27 20.83 -20.75
N GLY A 33 -19.36 19.90 -20.45
CA GLY A 33 -19.12 18.69 -21.26
C GLY A 33 -17.80 18.00 -20.91
N LEU A 34 -17.57 16.86 -21.57
CA LEU A 34 -16.44 15.96 -21.30
C LEU A 34 -15.07 16.63 -21.46
N THR A 35 -14.90 17.53 -22.42
CA THR A 35 -13.63 18.24 -22.64
C THR A 35 -13.25 19.07 -21.41
N CYS A 36 -14.17 19.88 -20.90
CA CYS A 36 -13.95 20.71 -19.72
C CYS A 36 -13.79 19.90 -18.44
N ALA A 37 -14.46 18.74 -18.34
CA ALA A 37 -14.28 17.83 -17.22
C ALA A 37 -12.87 17.25 -17.19
N ARG A 38 -12.39 16.72 -18.32
CA ARG A 38 -11.03 16.15 -18.45
C ARG A 38 -9.94 17.18 -18.22
N SER A 39 -10.05 18.37 -18.80
CA SER A 39 -9.04 19.43 -18.61
C SER A 39 -8.96 19.94 -17.17
N TYR A 40 -10.02 19.76 -16.37
CA TYR A 40 -9.98 20.07 -14.95
C TYR A 40 -9.32 18.94 -14.15
N ASP A 41 -9.64 17.68 -14.46
CA ASP A 41 -9.03 16.50 -13.83
C ASP A 41 -7.52 16.38 -14.14
N ASP A 42 -7.07 16.83 -15.32
CA ASP A 42 -5.64 16.87 -15.67
C ASP A 42 -4.81 17.80 -14.76
N LYS A 43 -5.44 18.78 -14.12
CA LYS A 43 -4.78 19.60 -13.08
C LYS A 43 -4.68 18.88 -11.74
N PHE A 44 -5.43 17.79 -11.56
CA PHE A 44 -5.40 16.91 -10.40
C PHE A 44 -4.45 15.73 -10.58
N THR A 45 -4.02 15.41 -11.81
CA THR A 45 -3.14 14.27 -12.09
C THR A 45 -1.67 14.57 -11.81
N HIS A 46 -1.15 15.79 -11.96
CA HIS A 46 0.27 16.02 -11.71
C HIS A 46 0.66 15.88 -10.22
N GLN A 47 -0.13 16.44 -9.29
CA GLN A 47 0.19 16.34 -7.86
C GLN A 47 -0.10 14.94 -7.30
N ASN A 48 -1.21 14.30 -7.73
CA ASN A 48 -1.56 12.96 -7.25
C ASN A 48 -0.78 11.83 -7.94
N LEU A 49 -0.28 12.00 -9.17
CA LEU A 49 0.65 11.05 -9.79
C LEU A 49 2.00 11.10 -9.07
N VAL A 50 2.52 12.29 -8.76
CA VAL A 50 3.79 12.44 -8.04
C VAL A 50 3.66 11.89 -6.62
N ASN A 51 2.58 12.22 -5.90
CA ASN A 51 2.33 11.69 -4.56
C ASN A 51 2.07 10.17 -4.59
N GLY A 52 1.29 9.67 -5.56
CA GLY A 52 1.02 8.24 -5.73
C GLY A 52 2.26 7.43 -6.11
N ILE A 53 3.18 7.98 -6.92
CA ILE A 53 4.47 7.35 -7.21
C ILE A 53 5.35 7.33 -5.95
N ALA A 54 5.38 8.42 -5.17
CA ALA A 54 6.14 8.48 -3.92
C ALA A 54 5.61 7.49 -2.88
N GLU A 55 4.29 7.38 -2.71
CA GLU A 55 3.64 6.41 -1.82
C GLU A 55 3.86 4.98 -2.29
N TYR A 56 3.75 4.70 -3.59
CA TYR A 56 4.04 3.37 -4.16
C TYR A 56 5.51 2.99 -4.02
N ARG A 57 6.44 3.93 -4.20
CA ARG A 57 7.88 3.74 -3.99
C ARG A 57 8.18 3.43 -2.52
N ASN A 58 7.62 4.20 -1.59
CA ASN A 58 7.76 3.94 -0.16
C ASN A 58 7.15 2.59 0.21
N PHE A 59 5.96 2.25 -0.28
CA PHE A 59 5.34 0.95 -0.08
C PHE A 59 6.22 -0.21 -0.58
N LEU A 60 6.80 -0.07 -1.78
CA LEU A 60 7.75 -1.05 -2.31
C LEU A 60 9.03 -1.11 -1.47
N GLU A 61 9.60 0.01 -1.05
CA GLU A 61 10.82 0.07 -0.24
C GLU A 61 10.63 -0.56 1.16
N THR A 62 9.50 -0.30 1.82
CA THR A 62 9.18 -0.90 3.13
C THR A 62 8.98 -2.41 3.00
N ARG A 63 8.24 -2.85 1.97
CA ARG A 63 7.97 -4.27 1.73
C ARG A 63 9.22 -5.03 1.26
N LEU A 64 10.12 -4.37 0.53
CA LEU A 64 11.42 -4.93 0.14
C LEU A 64 12.42 -4.99 1.29
N LYS A 65 12.31 -4.11 2.31
CA LYS A 65 13.22 -4.12 3.46
C LYS A 65 12.97 -5.26 4.43
N GLU A 66 11.71 -5.66 4.66
CA GLU A 66 11.39 -6.68 5.67
C GLU A 66 11.54 -8.14 5.17
N GLU A 67 11.47 -8.41 3.86
CA GLU A 67 11.39 -9.79 3.36
C GLU A 67 12.64 -10.28 2.61
N VAL A 68 13.76 -9.55 2.66
CA VAL A 68 14.98 -9.94 1.91
C VAL A 68 16.02 -10.70 2.73
N HIS A 69 15.81 -10.90 4.03
CA HIS A 69 16.78 -11.53 4.93
C HIS A 69 16.24 -12.82 5.54
N CYS A 70 17.15 -13.73 5.84
CA CYS A 70 16.84 -15.03 6.41
C CYS A 70 16.06 -14.85 7.71
N LYS A 71 14.94 -15.57 7.87
CA LYS A 71 14.09 -15.49 9.07
C LYS A 71 14.77 -15.99 10.37
N ILE A 72 15.97 -16.57 10.30
CA ILE A 72 16.72 -16.97 11.50
C ILE A 72 17.37 -15.71 12.10
N PRO A 73 17.06 -15.32 13.35
CA PRO A 73 17.54 -14.05 13.93
C PRO A 73 19.07 -13.89 13.93
N GLU A 74 19.80 -15.00 14.09
CA GLU A 74 21.27 -15.02 14.08
C GLU A 74 21.86 -14.99 12.67
N CYS A 75 21.03 -15.14 11.62
CA CYS A 75 21.46 -15.21 10.24
C CYS A 75 21.20 -13.88 9.51
N LYS A 76 22.27 -13.15 9.20
CA LYS A 76 22.21 -11.87 8.47
C LYS A 76 22.22 -12.01 6.95
N GLN A 77 22.14 -13.25 6.43
CA GLN A 77 22.18 -13.50 4.98
C GLN A 77 20.84 -13.18 4.33
N SER A 78 20.87 -12.81 3.04
CA SER A 78 19.66 -12.62 2.25
C SER A 78 18.92 -13.92 2.01
N ILE A 79 17.61 -13.86 1.78
CA ILE A 79 16.82 -15.02 1.41
C ILE A 79 17.30 -15.64 0.09
N TYR A 80 17.13 -16.96 -0.02
CA TYR A 80 17.40 -17.66 -1.26
C TYR A 80 16.30 -17.35 -2.28
N VAL A 81 16.71 -17.03 -3.50
CA VAL A 81 15.83 -16.87 -4.66
C VAL A 81 16.21 -17.95 -5.67
N ASP A 82 15.25 -18.77 -6.06
CA ASP A 82 15.50 -19.82 -7.04
C ASP A 82 15.59 -19.29 -8.47
N SER A 83 15.95 -20.15 -9.42
CA SER A 83 16.07 -19.80 -10.84
C SER A 83 14.73 -19.41 -11.49
N SER A 84 13.60 -19.69 -10.85
CA SER A 84 12.26 -19.25 -11.28
C SER A 84 11.86 -17.90 -10.68
N GLY A 85 12.72 -17.30 -9.85
CA GLY A 85 12.46 -16.04 -9.17
C GLY A 85 11.62 -16.18 -7.91
N ARG A 86 11.34 -17.41 -7.43
CA ARG A 86 10.60 -17.60 -6.17
C ARG A 86 11.50 -17.30 -4.99
N ARG A 87 10.94 -16.53 -4.05
CA ARG A 87 11.57 -16.13 -2.79
C ARG A 87 11.28 -17.16 -1.71
N HIS A 88 12.31 -17.57 -0.96
CA HIS A 88 12.17 -18.48 0.17
C HIS A 88 12.31 -17.72 1.50
N SER A 89 11.76 -18.25 2.60
CA SER A 89 11.87 -17.58 3.92
C SER A 89 13.27 -17.66 4.57
N TYR A 90 14.21 -18.41 3.97
CA TYR A 90 15.55 -18.64 4.51
C TYR A 90 16.61 -18.51 3.41
N CYS A 91 17.85 -18.23 3.81
CA CYS A 91 18.99 -18.14 2.88
C CYS A 91 19.45 -19.49 2.32
N SER A 92 19.09 -20.60 2.98
CA SER A 92 19.52 -21.95 2.58
C SER A 92 18.67 -23.03 3.26
N ARG A 93 18.80 -24.28 2.77
CA ARG A 93 18.21 -25.47 3.39
C ARG A 93 18.67 -25.69 4.84
N SER A 94 19.89 -25.26 5.18
CA SER A 94 20.43 -25.37 6.53
C SER A 94 19.67 -24.50 7.52
N CYS A 95 19.42 -23.24 7.17
CA CYS A 95 18.63 -22.32 8.00
C CYS A 95 17.16 -22.74 8.10
N ALA A 96 16.58 -23.27 7.02
CA ALA A 96 15.22 -23.82 7.03
C ALA A 96 15.06 -25.02 7.98
N ARG A 97 16.14 -25.78 8.23
CA ARG A 97 16.14 -26.90 9.20
C ARG A 97 16.32 -26.43 10.64
N LYS A 98 17.10 -25.35 10.87
CA LYS A 98 17.34 -24.78 12.20
C LYS A 98 16.05 -24.25 12.86
N GLU A 99 15.15 -23.63 12.11
CA GLU A 99 13.89 -23.12 12.68
C GLU A 99 13.06 -24.25 13.32
N LYS A 100 12.98 -25.41 12.67
CA LYS A 100 12.24 -26.58 13.18
C LYS A 100 12.80 -27.11 14.50
N THR A 101 14.08 -26.92 14.74
CA THR A 101 14.73 -27.30 16.01
C THR A 101 14.53 -26.27 17.11
N MET A 102 14.33 -24.99 16.77
CA MET A 102 14.10 -23.91 17.74
C MET A 102 12.65 -23.90 18.28
N ASP A 103 11.68 -24.29 17.44
CA ASP A 103 10.27 -24.45 17.83
C ASP A 103 10.06 -25.59 18.84
N SER A 104 10.97 -26.57 18.88
CA SER A 104 10.91 -27.71 19.81
C SER A 104 11.43 -27.38 21.23
N THR A 105 12.08 -26.23 21.42
CA THR A 105 12.64 -25.78 22.71
C THR A 105 11.71 -24.84 23.49
N ALA A 106 10.55 -24.46 22.93
CA ALA A 106 9.63 -23.50 23.54
C ALA A 106 8.66 -24.10 24.59
N VAL A 107 8.83 -25.37 25.00
CA VAL A 107 8.05 -25.96 26.11
C VAL A 107 8.98 -26.69 27.07
N ARG A 108 9.77 -25.94 27.85
CA ARG A 108 10.24 -26.34 29.19
C ARG A 108 10.52 -25.09 30.03
N LEU A 109 9.46 -24.38 30.44
CA LEU A 109 9.50 -23.68 31.72
C LEU A 109 9.17 -24.73 32.79
N VAL A 110 10.22 -25.28 33.40
CA VAL A 110 10.16 -25.97 34.69
C VAL A 110 10.99 -25.14 35.64
N ASP A 111 10.33 -24.34 36.46
CA ASP A 111 10.82 -23.74 37.71
C ASP A 111 9.60 -23.86 38.66
N ILE A 112 9.46 -24.90 39.49
CA ILE A 112 9.99 -25.01 40.86
C ILE A 112 10.17 -23.63 41.50
N ASP A 113 9.22 -23.23 42.34
CA ASP A 113 9.47 -22.32 43.46
C ASP A 113 8.88 -22.95 44.72
N ASP A 114 9.79 -23.52 45.52
CA ASP A 114 9.62 -23.75 46.94
C ASP A 114 9.52 -22.39 47.67
N GLY A 115 8.57 -22.29 48.60
CA GLY A 115 8.77 -21.53 49.82
C GLY A 115 8.29 -20.07 49.82
N ILE A 116 7.13 -19.83 50.43
CA ILE A 116 6.95 -18.67 51.30
C ILE A 116 6.49 -19.16 52.66
N MET A 117 7.42 -19.07 53.62
CA MET A 117 7.16 -18.94 55.05
C MET A 117 6.29 -17.72 55.30
N TYR A 118 5.20 -17.87 56.06
CA TYR A 118 4.95 -17.25 57.38
C TYR A 118 3.67 -17.85 57.97
#